data_AF-A0A3D5DGR8-F1
#
_entry.id   AF-A0A3D5DGR8-F1
#
_cell.length_a   1.000
_cell.length_b   1.000
_cell.length_c   1.000
_cell.angle_alpha   90.00
_cell.angle_beta   90.00
_cell.angle_gamma   90.00
#
_symmetry.space_group_name_H-M   'P 1'
#
loop_
_entity.id
_entity.type
_entity.pdbx_description
1 polymer ?
#
loop_
_entity_poly.entity_id
_entity_poly.type
_entity_poly.pdbx_seq_one_letter_code
_entity_poly.pdbx_strand_id
1 'polypeptide(L)'
;MSNLAIVRRNVPVGSDLPSDYHPVVKRVLASRGVLTLAELDVSLEGLHKPDLLSGIDGAVALLECALVTKKRILVVADYDADGATSCAVAIRALKAMGAHQVSYIVPN
;
A
#
# COMPACT_ATOMS: atom_id res chain seq x y z
N MET A 1 -25.28 15.35 -20.30
CA MET A 1 -23.83 15.52 -20.17
C MET A 1 -23.58 16.35 -18.93
N SER A 2 -22.89 15.81 -17.92
CA SER A 2 -22.49 16.58 -16.74
C SER A 2 -21.52 17.68 -17.18
N ASN A 3 -21.80 18.93 -16.77
CA ASN A 3 -20.97 20.08 -17.10
C ASN A 3 -19.69 19.99 -16.26
N LEU A 4 -18.59 19.49 -16.84
CA LEU A 4 -17.30 19.40 -16.17
C LEU A 4 -16.73 20.82 -16.01
N ALA A 5 -16.75 21.34 -14.78
CA ALA A 5 -16.17 22.62 -14.45
C ALA A 5 -14.78 22.44 -13.83
N ILE A 6 -13.80 23.22 -14.29
CA ILE A 6 -12.49 23.30 -13.62
C ILE A 6 -12.67 24.12 -12.34
N VAL A 7 -12.58 23.48 -11.19
CA VAL A 7 -12.70 24.12 -9.88
C VAL A 7 -11.32 24.21 -9.22
N ARG A 8 -10.99 25.37 -8.65
CA ARG A 8 -9.77 25.51 -7.83
C ARG A 8 -9.95 24.73 -6.53
N ARG A 9 -8.94 23.93 -6.17
CA ARG A 9 -8.93 23.21 -4.89
C ARG A 9 -8.88 24.20 -3.73
N ASN A 10 -9.66 23.95 -2.67
CA ASN A 10 -9.59 24.73 -1.44
C ASN A 10 -8.19 24.57 -0.82
N VAL A 11 -7.60 25.67 -0.37
CA VAL A 11 -6.31 25.66 0.31
C VAL A 11 -6.58 25.92 1.79
N PRO A 12 -6.26 24.98 2.69
CA PRO A 12 -6.37 25.19 4.12
C PRO A 12 -5.62 26.45 4.57
N VAL A 13 -6.19 27.15 5.55
CA VAL A 13 -5.57 28.36 6.13
C VAL A 13 -4.52 27.90 7.14
N GLY A 14 -3.25 28.21 6.85
CA GLY A 14 -2.12 27.85 7.71
C GLY A 14 -1.53 26.48 7.38
N SER A 15 -0.22 26.37 7.56
CA SER A 15 0.56 25.14 7.47
C SER A 15 1.80 25.30 8.34
N ASP A 16 2.15 24.30 9.12
CA ASP A 16 3.41 24.19 9.86
C ASP A 16 4.52 23.62 8.95
N LEU A 17 4.65 24.23 7.77
CA LEU A 17 5.68 23.88 6.78
C LEU A 17 6.87 24.83 6.93
N PRO A 18 8.11 24.33 6.71
CA PRO A 18 9.35 25.10 6.89
C PRO A 18 9.31 26.49 6.25
N SER A 19 9.79 27.51 6.97
CA SER A 19 9.68 28.92 6.55
C SER A 19 10.39 29.20 5.23
N ASP A 20 11.46 28.48 4.93
CA ASP A 20 12.31 28.52 3.75
C ASP A 20 11.68 27.91 2.48
N TYR A 21 10.60 27.12 2.59
CA TYR A 21 9.89 26.63 1.43
C TYR A 21 9.24 27.77 0.64
N HIS A 22 9.36 27.73 -0.68
CA HIS A 22 8.75 28.73 -1.55
C HIS A 22 7.21 28.78 -1.35
N PRO A 23 6.57 29.97 -1.34
CA PRO A 23 5.13 30.09 -1.06
C PRO A 23 4.23 29.24 -1.98
N VAL A 24 4.64 29.05 -3.24
CA VAL A 24 3.93 28.16 -4.18
C VAL A 24 4.01 26.69 -3.74
N VAL A 25 5.15 26.22 -3.24
CA VAL A 25 5.31 24.85 -2.73
C VAL A 25 4.40 24.63 -1.53
N LYS A 26 4.42 25.56 -0.56
CA LYS A 26 3.52 25.51 0.61
C LYS A 26 2.05 25.43 0.21
N ARG A 27 1.63 26.28 -0.73
CA ARG A 27 0.25 26.27 -1.26
C ARG A 27 -0.11 24.94 -1.92
N VAL A 28 0.80 24.37 -2.70
CA VAL A 28 0.60 23.09 -3.41
C VAL A 28 0.48 21.92 -2.43
N LEU A 29 1.34 21.88 -1.41
CA LEU A 29 1.31 20.86 -0.35
C LEU A 29 0.05 20.98 0.51
N ALA A 30 -0.25 22.18 1.01
CA ALA A 30 -1.45 22.42 1.81
C ALA A 30 -2.73 22.09 1.02
N SER A 31 -2.78 22.38 -0.29
CA SER A 31 -3.91 21.98 -1.13
C SER A 31 -4.10 20.46 -1.22
N ARG A 32 -3.07 19.65 -0.94
CA ARG A 32 -3.15 18.19 -0.88
C ARG A 32 -3.38 17.65 0.54
N GLY A 33 -3.59 18.52 1.52
CA GLY A 33 -3.75 18.14 2.92
C GLY A 33 -2.43 17.93 3.67
N VAL A 34 -1.28 18.20 3.04
CA VAL A 34 0.04 18.14 3.72
C VAL A 34 0.28 19.48 4.40
N LEU A 35 0.18 19.50 5.73
CA LEU A 35 0.25 20.72 6.55
C LEU A 35 1.49 20.77 7.43
N THR A 36 2.17 19.64 7.63
CA THR A 36 3.33 19.49 8.51
C THR A 36 4.47 18.79 7.77
N LEU A 37 5.69 18.92 8.30
CA LEU A 37 6.86 18.21 7.75
C LEU A 37 6.74 16.68 7.92
N ALA A 38 6.10 16.21 8.98
CA ALA A 38 5.94 14.78 9.26
C ALA A 38 5.08 14.07 8.20
N GLU A 39 4.12 14.76 7.60
CA GLU A 39 3.29 14.22 6.51
C GLU A 39 4.05 14.08 5.17
N LEU A 40 5.28 14.59 5.10
CA LEU A 40 6.20 14.37 3.98
C LEU A 40 7.14 13.18 4.22
N ASP A 41 7.04 12.52 5.37
CA ASP A 41 7.83 11.33 5.65
C ASP A 41 7.34 10.17 4.76
N VAL A 42 8.24 9.72 3.88
CA VAL A 42 8.02 8.59 2.97
C VAL A 42 8.88 7.38 3.36
N SER A 43 9.46 7.42 4.55
CA SER A 43 10.22 6.31 5.12
C SER A 43 9.32 5.11 5.40
N LEU A 44 9.91 3.92 5.44
CA LEU A 44 9.15 2.70 5.70
C LEU A 44 8.70 2.62 7.17
N GLU A 45 9.37 3.35 8.05
CA GLU A 45 9.08 3.47 9.47
C GLU A 45 7.70 4.08 9.74
N GLY A 46 7.21 4.94 8.83
CA GLY A 46 5.88 5.54 8.89
C GLY A 46 4.75 4.64 8.39
N LEU A 47 5.04 3.45 7.84
CA LEU A 47 4.00 2.53 7.39
C LEU A 47 3.21 1.96 8.58
N HIS A 48 1.90 1.80 8.37
CA HIS A 48 1.06 1.07 9.31
C HIS A 48 1.61 -0.34 9.52
N LYS A 49 1.67 -0.75 10.79
CA LYS A 49 2.13 -2.08 11.13
C LYS A 49 1.16 -3.14 10.58
N PRO A 50 1.67 -4.30 10.11
CA PRO A 50 0.81 -5.35 9.54
C PRO A 50 -0.23 -5.94 10.52
N ASP A 51 0.04 -5.90 11.82
CA ASP A 51 -0.86 -6.35 12.90
C ASP A 51 -2.18 -5.54 12.96
N LEU A 52 -2.22 -4.36 12.33
CA LEU A 52 -3.43 -3.56 12.18
C LEU A 52 -4.36 -4.05 11.06
N LEU A 53 -3.91 -4.97 10.20
CA LEU A 53 -4.75 -5.52 9.14
C LEU A 53 -5.82 -6.43 9.73
N SER A 54 -7.07 -6.18 9.37
CA SER A 54 -8.20 -7.00 9.83
C SER A 54 -8.01 -8.48 9.45
N GLY A 55 -8.09 -9.37 10.43
CA GLY A 55 -7.97 -10.82 10.24
C GLY A 55 -6.55 -11.35 10.03
N ILE A 56 -5.52 -10.52 10.23
CA ILE A 56 -4.13 -10.90 9.95
C ILE A 56 -3.65 -12.10 10.76
N ASP A 57 -3.98 -12.19 12.05
CA ASP A 57 -3.56 -13.30 12.91
C ASP A 57 -4.05 -14.66 12.39
N GLY A 58 -5.31 -14.71 11.97
CA GLY A 58 -5.91 -15.92 11.39
C GLY A 58 -5.26 -16.30 10.05
N ALA A 59 -4.96 -15.31 9.21
CA ALA A 59 -4.28 -15.53 7.94
C ALA A 59 -2.84 -16.05 8.13
N VAL A 60 -2.11 -15.48 9.08
CA VAL A 60 -0.75 -15.92 9.44
C VAL A 60 -0.76 -17.35 9.96
N ALA A 61 -1.66 -17.68 10.90
CA ALA A 61 -1.77 -19.04 11.44
C ALA A 61 -2.12 -20.07 10.35
N LEU A 62 -2.98 -19.71 9.40
CA LEU A 62 -3.32 -20.56 8.26
C LEU A 62 -2.10 -20.82 7.36
N LEU A 63 -1.34 -19.77 7.02
CA LEU A 63 -0.16 -19.87 6.18
C LEU A 63 0.97 -20.63 6.87
N GLU A 64 1.21 -20.39 8.16
CA GLU A 64 2.18 -21.13 8.96
C GLU A 64 1.85 -22.63 8.98
N CYS A 65 0.59 -22.98 9.26
CA CYS A 65 0.14 -24.37 9.20
C CYS A 65 0.36 -24.97 7.80
N ALA A 66 0.05 -24.23 6.73
CA ALA A 66 0.27 -24.68 5.36
C ALA A 66 1.76 -24.91 5.04
N LEU A 67 2.65 -24.06 5.55
CA LEU A 67 4.11 -24.20 5.40
C LEU A 67 4.61 -25.44 6.14
N VAL A 68 4.28 -25.57 7.44
CA VAL A 68 4.71 -26.70 8.29
C VAL A 68 4.20 -28.04 7.74
N THR A 69 2.94 -28.08 7.29
CA THR A 69 2.31 -29.30 6.76
C THR A 69 2.53 -29.49 5.25
N LYS A 70 3.40 -28.67 4.63
CA LYS A 70 3.80 -28.75 3.21
C LYS A 70 2.62 -28.80 2.25
N LYS A 71 1.61 -27.97 2.48
CA LYS A 71 0.45 -27.87 1.60
C LYS A 71 0.83 -27.23 0.26
N ARG A 72 0.00 -27.50 -0.74
CA ARG A 72 0.00 -26.74 -1.99
C ARG A 72 -0.68 -25.40 -1.76
N ILE A 73 -0.04 -24.33 -2.22
CA ILE A 73 -0.55 -22.97 -2.14
C ILE A 73 -0.81 -22.46 -3.56
N LEU A 74 -2.01 -21.93 -3.79
CA LEU A 74 -2.37 -21.25 -5.03
C LEU A 74 -2.63 -19.79 -4.72
N VAL A 75 -1.88 -18.89 -5.35
CA VAL A 75 -2.11 -17.44 -5.29
C VAL A 75 -3.08 -17.07 -6.43
N VAL A 76 -4.26 -16.59 -6.08
CA VAL A 76 -5.22 -16.05 -7.06
C VAL A 76 -5.02 -14.54 -7.08
N ALA A 77 -4.67 -14.00 -8.25
CA ALA A 77 -4.30 -12.59 -8.41
C ALA A 77 -5.22 -11.88 -9.40
N ASP A 78 -5.35 -10.56 -9.25
CA ASP A 78 -6.02 -9.71 -10.23
C ASP A 78 -5.10 -9.41 -11.43
N TYR A 79 -5.69 -9.03 -12.57
CA TYR A 79 -5.01 -8.79 -13.84
C TYR A 79 -4.28 -7.44 -13.89
N ASP A 80 -4.61 -6.50 -13.01
CA ASP A 80 -3.96 -5.21 -12.99
C ASP A 80 -2.52 -5.26 -12.46
N ALA A 81 -1.80 -4.13 -12.58
CA ALA A 81 -0.40 -4.07 -12.18
C ALA A 81 -0.19 -4.34 -10.68
N ASP A 82 -1.14 -3.97 -9.83
CA ASP A 82 -1.05 -4.22 -8.39
C ASP A 82 -1.25 -5.71 -8.09
N GLY A 83 -2.25 -6.34 -8.69
CA GLY A 83 -2.49 -7.78 -8.63
C GLY A 83 -1.30 -8.61 -9.14
N ALA A 84 -0.72 -8.22 -10.27
CA ALA A 84 0.43 -8.93 -10.84
C ALA A 84 1.69 -8.81 -9.96
N THR A 85 1.97 -7.62 -9.42
CA THR A 85 3.17 -7.40 -8.59
C THR A 85 3.04 -8.01 -7.21
N SER A 86 1.88 -7.89 -6.56
CA SER A 86 1.59 -8.54 -5.28
C SER A 86 1.67 -10.07 -5.38
N CYS A 87 1.17 -10.65 -6.48
CA CYS A 87 1.30 -12.08 -6.79
C CYS A 87 2.77 -12.51 -6.86
N ALA A 88 3.59 -11.78 -7.61
CA ALA A 88 5.02 -12.08 -7.72
C ALA A 88 5.73 -11.99 -6.36
N VAL A 89 5.40 -10.99 -5.54
CA VAL A 89 5.93 -10.86 -4.16
C VAL A 89 5.52 -12.05 -3.31
N ALA A 90 4.24 -12.42 -3.31
CA ALA A 90 3.72 -13.54 -2.51
C ALA A 90 4.42 -14.86 -2.87
N ILE A 91 4.55 -15.18 -4.17
CA ILE A 91 5.23 -16.39 -4.64
C ILE A 91 6.69 -16.41 -4.17
N ARG A 92 7.41 -15.29 -4.32
CA ARG A 92 8.82 -15.19 -3.92
C ARG A 92 9.00 -15.34 -2.42
N ALA A 93 8.16 -14.67 -1.63
CA ALA A 93 8.20 -14.73 -0.17
C ALA A 93 7.89 -16.14 0.35
N LEU A 94 6.81 -16.76 -0.12
CA LEU A 94 6.43 -18.12 0.30
C LEU A 94 7.51 -19.15 -0.04
N LYS A 95 8.13 -19.06 -1.23
CA LYS A 95 9.24 -19.93 -1.61
C LYS A 95 10.47 -19.71 -0.73
N ALA A 96 10.80 -18.46 -0.42
CA ALA A 96 11.89 -18.13 0.50
C ALA A 96 11.63 -18.64 1.93
N MET A 97 10.36 -18.74 2.34
CA MET A 97 9.92 -19.33 3.62
C MET A 97 9.83 -20.87 3.59
N GLY A 98 10.22 -21.53 2.49
CA GLY A 98 10.26 -22.98 2.40
C GLY A 98 9.03 -23.65 1.77
N ALA A 99 8.09 -22.89 1.22
CA ALA A 99 6.98 -23.46 0.46
C ALA A 99 7.50 -24.10 -0.84
N HIS A 100 7.39 -25.43 -0.97
CA HIS A 100 7.86 -26.14 -2.14
C HIS A 100 6.87 -26.15 -3.32
N GLN A 101 5.57 -26.00 -3.03
CA GLN A 101 4.49 -26.11 -4.02
C GLN A 101 3.63 -24.85 -4.01
N VAL A 102 4.10 -23.82 -4.73
CA VAL A 102 3.39 -22.53 -4.89
C VAL A 102 3.12 -22.29 -6.37
N SER A 103 1.84 -22.16 -6.71
CA SER A 103 1.34 -21.82 -8.06
C SER A 103 0.57 -20.51 -8.02
N TYR A 104 0.25 -19.96 -9.19
CA TYR A 104 -0.65 -18.81 -9.30
C TYR A 104 -1.65 -18.98 -10.44
N ILE A 105 -2.73 -18.20 -10.38
CA ILE A 105 -3.69 -18.01 -11.46
C ILE A 105 -4.12 -16.55 -11.49
N VAL A 106 -4.28 -16.00 -12.69
CA VAL A 106 -4.92 -14.71 -12.96
C VAL A 106 -6.19 -15.03 -13.75
N PRO A 107 -7.40 -14.74 -13.23
CA PRO A 107 -8.64 -14.95 -13.97
C PRO A 107 -8.67 -14.13 -15.26
N ASN A 108 -9.30 -14.68 -16.30
CA ASN A 108 -9.64 -13.97 -17.53
C ASN A 108 -11.05 -13.41 -17.46
#